data_AF-A0A242CHU8-F1
#
_entry.id   AF-A0A242CHU8-F1
#
_cell.length_a   1.000
_cell.length_b   1.000
_cell.length_c   1.000
_cell.angle_alpha   90.00
_cell.angle_beta   90.00
_cell.angle_gamma   90.00
#
_symmetry.space_group_name_H-M   'P 1'
#
loop_
_entity.id
_entity.type
_entity.pdbx_description
1 polymer ?
#
loop_
_entity_poly.entity_id
_entity_poly.type
_entity_poly.pdbx_seq_one_letter_code
_entity_poly.pdbx_strand_id
1 'polypeptide(L)'
;MKKPVFWNSIAIYLLLYNNILIIIALIMALKAVVEGNGSFGADVWYQIFVFLVYITVIAGLINGGKKGYFVSLLFIPFIFLIYFYPPLMVSMFPKMVMLAFRVVEFISMAYLIISPESRTYIQNSSQKSE
;
A
#
# COMPACT_ATOMS: atom_id res chain seq x y z
N MET A 1 -9.93 23.10 -5.57
CA MET A 1 -8.60 23.16 -4.92
C MET A 1 -7.65 22.18 -5.58
N LYS A 2 -6.34 22.50 -5.61
CA LYS A 2 -5.31 21.53 -5.98
C LYS A 2 -5.23 20.44 -4.91
N LYS A 3 -5.01 19.21 -5.34
CA LYS A 3 -4.82 18.06 -4.45
C LYS A 3 -3.62 18.31 -3.52
N PRO A 4 -3.68 17.94 -2.22
CA PRO A 4 -2.56 18.11 -1.32
C PRO A 4 -1.33 17.36 -1.84
N VAL A 5 -0.16 18.00 -1.82
CA VAL A 5 1.10 17.40 -2.31
C VAL A 5 1.38 16.07 -1.61
N PHE A 6 1.05 16.00 -0.33
CA PHE A 6 1.19 14.81 0.52
C PHE A 6 0.53 13.55 -0.05
N TRP A 7 -0.63 13.68 -0.70
CA TRP A 7 -1.32 12.53 -1.31
C TRP A 7 -0.55 11.93 -2.48
N ASN A 8 0.08 12.79 -3.29
CA ASN A 8 0.94 12.34 -4.39
C ASN A 8 2.23 11.73 -3.85
N SER A 9 2.81 12.31 -2.81
CA SER A 9 4.00 11.77 -2.16
C SER A 9 3.76 10.36 -1.59
N ILE A 10 2.63 10.13 -0.91
CA ILE A 10 2.26 8.79 -0.44
C ILE A 10 2.04 7.84 -1.63
N ALA A 11 1.33 8.27 -2.67
CA ALA A 11 1.09 7.42 -3.83
C ALA A 11 2.39 6.96 -4.50
N ILE A 12 3.37 7.86 -4.64
CA ILE A 12 4.69 7.54 -5.20
C ILE A 12 5.46 6.60 -4.27
N TYR A 13 5.45 6.86 -2.95
CA TYR A 13 6.07 5.98 -1.97
C TYR A 13 5.48 4.55 -2.02
N LEU A 14 4.14 4.44 -2.03
CA LEU A 14 3.46 3.15 -2.11
C LEU A 14 3.73 2.47 -3.45
N LEU A 15 3.87 3.21 -4.55
CA LEU A 15 4.24 2.66 -5.85
C LEU A 15 5.64 2.07 -5.84
N LEU A 16 6.62 2.78 -5.24
CA LEU A 16 7.97 2.24 -5.06
C LEU A 16 7.97 0.99 -4.19
N TYR A 17 7.26 1.03 -3.07
CA TYR A 17 7.10 -0.13 -2.20
C TYR A 17 6.47 -1.32 -2.94
N ASN A 18 5.40 -1.07 -3.71
CA ASN A 18 4.70 -2.09 -4.47
C ASN A 18 5.57 -2.72 -5.57
N ASN A 19 6.47 -1.94 -6.19
CA ASN A 19 7.45 -2.47 -7.14
C ASN A 19 8.47 -3.41 -6.48
N ILE A 20 8.87 -3.13 -5.23
CA ILE A 20 9.72 -4.05 -4.46
C ILE A 20 8.97 -5.35 -4.19
N LEU A 21 7.67 -5.26 -3.84
CA LEU A 21 6.85 -6.44 -3.57
C LEU A 21 6.73 -7.39 -4.76
N ILE A 22 6.55 -6.86 -5.98
CA ILE A 22 6.45 -7.69 -7.18
C ILE A 22 7.77 -8.34 -7.55
N ILE A 23 8.91 -7.64 -7.39
CA ILE A 23 10.24 -8.23 -7.62
C ILE A 23 10.45 -9.43 -6.68
N ILE A 24 10.07 -9.29 -5.41
CA ILE A 24 10.16 -10.39 -4.43
C ILE A 24 9.24 -11.55 -4.83
N ALA A 25 8.01 -11.27 -5.27
CA ALA A 25 7.08 -12.29 -5.77
C ALA A 25 7.68 -13.07 -6.95
N LEU A 26 8.30 -12.36 -7.90
CA LEU A 26 8.95 -12.95 -9.07
C LEU A 26 10.14 -13.83 -8.70
N ILE A 27 10.97 -13.42 -7.73
CA ILE A 27 12.09 -14.23 -7.23
C ILE A 27 11.57 -15.52 -6.58
N MET A 28 10.52 -15.45 -5.77
CA MET A 28 9.92 -16.63 -5.13
C MET A 28 9.29 -17.58 -6.16
N ALA A 29 8.59 -17.04 -7.16
CA ALA A 29 8.03 -17.82 -8.25
C ALA A 29 9.14 -18.52 -9.07
N LEU A 30 10.23 -17.79 -9.39
CA LEU A 30 11.38 -18.36 -10.10
C LEU A 30 12.03 -19.48 -9.28
N LYS A 31 12.21 -19.27 -7.97
CA LYS A 31 12.74 -20.29 -7.08
C LYS A 31 11.87 -21.56 -7.08
N ALA A 32 10.54 -21.42 -6.98
CA ALA A 32 9.63 -22.56 -7.02
C ALA A 32 9.73 -23.34 -8.34
N VAL A 33 9.89 -22.63 -9.47
CA VAL A 33 10.10 -23.25 -10.80
C VAL A 33 11.44 -23.99 -10.87
N VAL A 34 12.52 -23.39 -10.38
CA VAL A 34 13.86 -24.00 -10.37
C VAL A 34 13.92 -25.23 -9.47
N GLU A 35 13.20 -25.23 -8.35
CA GLU A 35 13.09 -26.38 -7.44
C GLU A 35 12.17 -27.50 -7.96
N GLY A 36 11.55 -27.31 -9.13
CA GLY A 36 10.69 -28.32 -9.76
C GLY A 36 9.31 -28.47 -9.11
N ASN A 37 8.88 -27.49 -8.30
CA ASN A 37 7.55 -27.49 -7.71
C ASN A 37 6.49 -27.18 -8.78
N GLY A 38 5.54 -28.09 -9.00
CA GLY A 38 4.45 -27.92 -9.97
C GLY A 38 3.39 -26.88 -9.59
N SER A 39 3.54 -26.21 -8.44
CA SER A 39 2.61 -25.18 -7.96
C SER A 39 3.35 -24.10 -7.18
N PHE A 40 2.82 -22.87 -7.23
CA PHE A 40 3.32 -21.78 -6.40
C PHE A 40 2.81 -21.93 -4.97
N GLY A 41 3.69 -21.73 -4.00
CA GLY A 41 3.33 -21.74 -2.58
C GLY A 41 2.33 -20.62 -2.22
N ALA A 42 1.67 -20.77 -1.07
CA ALA A 42 0.72 -19.80 -0.55
C ALA A 42 1.34 -18.41 -0.32
N ASP A 43 2.66 -18.36 -0.15
CA ASP A 43 3.48 -17.16 -0.03
C ASP A 43 3.53 -16.30 -1.29
N VAL A 44 3.69 -16.94 -2.46
CA VAL A 44 3.66 -16.24 -3.76
C VAL A 44 2.27 -15.65 -3.99
N TRP A 45 1.21 -16.43 -3.73
CA TRP A 45 -0.17 -15.98 -3.87
C TRP A 45 -0.53 -14.85 -2.91
N TYR A 46 -0.07 -14.94 -1.65
CA TYR A 46 -0.22 -13.86 -0.68
C TYR A 46 0.47 -12.58 -1.17
N GLN A 47 1.69 -12.69 -1.70
CA GLN A 47 2.44 -11.54 -2.21
C GLN A 47 1.73 -10.89 -3.42
N ILE A 48 1.17 -11.68 -4.34
CA ILE A 48 0.35 -11.21 -5.47
C ILE A 48 -0.91 -10.50 -4.96
N PHE A 49 -1.58 -11.08 -3.97
CA PHE A 49 -2.78 -10.47 -3.38
C PHE A 49 -2.45 -9.13 -2.72
N VAL A 50 -1.40 -9.06 -1.90
CA VAL A 50 -0.94 -7.80 -1.30
C VAL A 50 -0.62 -6.78 -2.40
N PHE A 51 0.08 -7.18 -3.47
CA PHE A 51 0.39 -6.30 -4.59
C PHE A 51 -0.85 -5.68 -5.25
N LEU A 52 -1.87 -6.49 -5.54
CA LEU A 52 -3.14 -6.01 -6.14
C LEU A 52 -3.86 -5.01 -5.22
N VAL A 53 -3.80 -5.28 -3.93
CA VAL A 53 -4.43 -4.46 -2.90
C VAL A 53 -3.71 -3.09 -2.88
N TYR A 54 -2.37 -3.04 -2.92
CA TYR A 54 -1.60 -1.79 -3.03
C TYR A 54 -1.89 -0.99 -4.31
N ILE A 55 -2.03 -1.65 -5.48
CA ILE A 55 -2.43 -0.98 -6.73
C ILE A 55 -3.75 -0.22 -6.54
N THR A 56 -4.72 -0.84 -5.88
CA THR A 56 -6.04 -0.25 -5.65
C THR A 56 -5.95 1.03 -4.81
N VAL A 57 -5.05 1.07 -3.82
CA VAL A 57 -4.79 2.28 -3.01
C VAL A 57 -4.11 3.35 -3.81
N ILE A 58 -3.08 2.99 -4.56
CA ILE A 58 -2.35 3.95 -5.38
C ILE A 58 -3.32 4.60 -6.36
N ALA A 59 -4.19 3.81 -7.00
CA ALA A 59 -5.25 4.32 -7.86
C ALA A 59 -6.21 5.26 -7.10
N GLY A 60 -6.67 4.86 -5.91
CA GLY A 60 -7.53 5.70 -5.05
C GLY A 60 -6.87 7.03 -4.66
N LEU A 61 -5.61 6.98 -4.24
CA LEU A 61 -4.82 8.15 -3.89
C LEU A 61 -4.60 9.05 -5.09
N ILE A 62 -4.22 8.51 -6.25
CA ILE A 62 -4.01 9.26 -7.50
C ILE A 62 -5.30 9.97 -7.92
N ASN A 63 -6.41 9.25 -7.97
CA ASN A 63 -7.72 9.75 -8.40
C ASN A 63 -8.27 10.83 -7.44
N GLY A 64 -7.92 10.74 -6.16
CA GLY A 64 -8.22 11.77 -5.16
C GLY A 64 -9.72 11.91 -4.83
N GLY A 65 -10.07 13.06 -4.27
CA GLY A 65 -11.43 13.38 -3.81
C GLY A 65 -12.00 12.45 -2.73
N LYS A 66 -13.33 12.53 -2.53
CA LYS A 66 -14.07 11.75 -1.52
C LYS A 66 -13.93 10.23 -1.72
N LYS A 67 -13.89 9.76 -2.97
CA LYS A 67 -13.73 8.34 -3.30
C LYS A 67 -12.34 7.83 -2.93
N GLY A 68 -11.28 8.57 -3.28
CA GLY A 68 -9.91 8.23 -2.90
C GLY A 68 -9.69 8.20 -1.39
N TYR A 69 -10.35 9.09 -0.65
CA TYR A 69 -10.31 9.10 0.81
C TYR A 69 -10.93 7.84 1.42
N PHE A 70 -12.13 7.45 0.96
CA PHE A 70 -12.80 6.24 1.44
C PHE A 70 -12.00 4.97 1.16
N VAL A 71 -11.40 4.88 -0.04
CA VAL A 71 -10.51 3.77 -0.40
C VAL A 71 -9.28 3.73 0.52
N SER A 72 -8.71 4.89 0.86
CA SER A 72 -7.56 4.97 1.78
C SER A 72 -7.92 4.54 3.21
N LEU A 73 -9.14 4.89 3.68
CA LEU A 73 -9.66 4.50 5.00
C LEU A 73 -9.90 2.99 5.12
N LEU A 74 -10.50 2.38 4.10
CA LEU A 74 -10.71 0.92 4.01
C LEU A 74 -9.40 0.13 4.10
N PHE A 75 -8.28 0.80 3.86
CA PHE A 75 -6.98 0.18 3.73
C PHE A 75 -6.14 0.17 5.00
N ILE A 76 -6.48 0.98 5.98
CA ILE A 76 -5.77 1.03 7.27
C ILE A 76 -5.83 -0.31 8.01
N PRO A 77 -6.98 -1.01 8.07
CA PRO A 77 -7.04 -2.37 8.63
C PRO A 77 -6.16 -3.34 7.84
N PHE A 78 -5.99 -3.12 6.54
CA PHE A 78 -5.20 -3.97 5.66
C PHE A 78 -3.69 -3.78 5.91
N ILE A 79 -3.22 -2.54 6.08
CA ILE A 79 -1.85 -2.23 6.52
C ILE A 79 -1.57 -2.84 7.89
N PHE A 80 -2.55 -2.77 8.80
CA PHE A 80 -2.46 -3.39 10.12
C PHE A 80 -2.39 -4.92 10.02
N LEU A 81 -3.21 -5.56 9.19
CA LEU A 81 -3.14 -7.01 8.96
C LEU A 81 -1.79 -7.45 8.40
N ILE A 82 -1.25 -6.71 7.42
CA ILE A 82 0.08 -7.01 6.86
C ILE A 82 1.21 -6.78 7.89
N TYR A 83 1.00 -5.89 8.88
CA TYR A 83 1.95 -5.68 9.98
C TYR A 83 2.10 -6.93 10.87
N PHE A 84 1.00 -7.62 11.20
CA PHE A 84 1.01 -8.82 12.05
C PHE A 84 1.29 -10.12 11.29
N TYR A 85 0.96 -10.15 9.99
CA TYR A 85 1.33 -11.22 9.08
C TYR A 85 2.40 -10.70 8.13
N PRO A 86 3.64 -10.47 8.60
CA PRO A 86 4.68 -10.03 7.72
C PRO A 86 4.94 -11.22 6.78
N PRO A 87 4.65 -11.09 5.48
CA PRO A 87 5.03 -12.13 4.55
C PRO A 87 6.53 -12.34 4.64
N LEU A 88 6.97 -13.48 4.12
CA LEU A 88 8.34 -13.93 3.92
C LEU A 88 9.40 -12.90 3.48
N MET A 89 9.06 -11.64 3.18
CA MET A 89 10.02 -10.52 3.24
C MET A 89 10.87 -10.50 4.51
N VAL A 90 10.39 -11.10 5.61
CA VAL A 90 11.14 -11.24 6.87
C VAL A 90 12.37 -12.14 6.74
N SER A 91 12.38 -13.06 5.78
CA SER A 91 13.53 -13.93 5.50
C SER A 91 14.51 -13.30 4.51
N MET A 92 14.06 -12.33 3.69
CA MET A 92 14.88 -11.72 2.62
C MET A 92 15.38 -10.30 2.95
N PHE A 93 14.72 -9.57 3.85
CA PHE A 93 15.10 -8.22 4.29
C PHE A 93 15.29 -8.18 5.81
N PRO A 94 16.17 -7.30 6.35
CA PRO A 94 16.27 -7.11 7.78
C PRO A 94 14.91 -6.71 8.37
N LYS A 95 14.38 -7.52 9.30
CA LYS A 95 13.10 -7.29 10.00
C LYS A 95 12.89 -5.83 10.43
N MET A 96 13.96 -5.18 10.89
CA MET A 96 14.00 -3.80 11.37
C MET A 96 13.72 -2.77 10.27
N VAL A 97 14.25 -2.97 9.06
CA VAL A 97 14.05 -2.07 7.91
C VAL A 97 12.60 -2.14 7.46
N MET A 98 12.04 -3.34 7.42
CA MET A 98 10.65 -3.54 7.04
C MET A 98 9.68 -2.93 8.06
N LEU A 99 9.99 -3.09 9.35
CA LEU A 99 9.21 -2.47 10.42
C LEU A 99 9.21 -0.94 10.29
N ALA A 100 10.34 -0.34 9.94
CA ALA A 100 10.43 1.10 9.72
C ALA A 100 9.52 1.57 8.57
N PHE A 101 9.52 0.87 7.42
CA PHE A 101 8.60 1.17 6.31
C PHE A 101 7.12 1.07 6.73
N ARG A 102 6.78 0.10 7.58
CA ARG A 102 5.41 -0.08 8.08
C ARG A 102 4.97 1.00 9.05
N VAL A 103 5.85 1.42 9.95
CA VAL A 103 5.58 2.53 10.87
C VAL A 103 5.39 3.83 10.07
N VAL A 104 6.22 4.06 9.05
CA VAL A 104 6.06 5.20 8.14
C VAL A 104 4.74 5.15 7.37
N GLU A 105 4.33 3.99 6.85
CA GLU A 105 3.02 3.81 6.21
C GLU A 105 1.87 4.17 7.16
N PHE A 106 1.91 3.63 8.38
CA PHE A 106 0.86 3.83 9.36
C PHE A 106 0.73 5.31 9.76
N ILE A 107 1.86 5.97 10.06
CA ILE A 107 1.90 7.40 10.38
C ILE A 107 1.41 8.23 9.20
N SER A 108 1.80 7.86 7.97
CA SER A 108 1.40 8.58 6.76
C SER A 108 -0.11 8.49 6.53
N MET A 109 -0.71 7.32 6.73
CA MET A 109 -2.16 7.14 6.61
C MET A 109 -2.93 7.83 7.75
N ALA A 110 -2.42 7.77 8.98
CA ALA A 110 -2.99 8.51 10.11
C ALA A 110 -2.97 10.02 9.84
N TYR A 111 -1.86 10.54 9.31
CA TYR A 111 -1.76 11.95 8.91
C TYR A 111 -2.73 12.29 7.78
N LEU A 112 -2.94 11.40 6.81
CA LEU A 112 -3.91 11.62 5.72
C LEU A 112 -5.35 11.76 6.25
N ILE A 113 -5.71 11.09 7.35
CA ILE A 113 -7.03 11.23 8.01
C ILE A 113 -7.13 12.49 8.88
N ILE A 114 -6.09 12.76 9.66
CA ILE A 114 -6.15 13.78 10.71
C ILE A 114 -5.83 15.17 10.15
N SER A 115 -5.03 15.26 9.08
CA SER A 115 -4.55 16.53 8.56
C SER A 115 -5.70 17.46 8.14
N PRO A 116 -5.66 18.74 8.58
CA PRO A 116 -6.66 19.73 8.21
C PRO A 116 -6.67 20.00 6.71
N GLU A 117 -5.54 19.87 6.02
CA GLU A 117 -5.43 19.98 4.56
C GLU A 117 -6.27 18.91 3.84
N SER A 118 -6.18 17.66 4.28
CA SER A 118 -6.96 16.56 3.70
C SER A 118 -8.45 16.74 3.98
N ARG A 119 -8.83 17.15 5.20
CA ARG A 119 -10.24 17.41 5.57
C ARG A 119 -10.84 18.56 4.75
N THR A 120 -10.09 19.65 4.60
CA THR A 120 -10.53 20.83 3.85
C THR A 120 -10.65 20.53 2.35
N TYR A 121 -9.74 19.71 1.80
CA TYR A 121 -9.83 19.23 0.42
C TYR A 121 -11.08 18.36 0.21
N ILE A 122 -11.42 17.48 1.15
CA ILE A 122 -12.60 16.62 1.07
C ILE A 122 -13.89 17.44 1.16
N GLN A 123 -14.01 18.34 2.14
CA GLN A 123 -15.20 19.20 2.29
C GLN A 123 -15.46 20.04 1.04
N ASN A 124 -14.42 20.67 0.48
CA ASN A 124 -14.56 21.45 -0.75
C ASN A 124 -14.79 20.58 -1.99
N SER A 125 -14.29 19.34 -2.03
CA SER A 125 -14.61 18.40 -3.11
C SER A 125 -16.08 17.96 -3.08
N SER A 126 -16.69 17.92 -1.90
CA SER A 126 -18.11 17.61 -1.70
C SER A 126 -19.01 18.76 -2.15
N GLN A 127 -18.63 20.01 -1.87
CA GLN A 127 -19.39 21.19 -2.29
C GLN A 127 -19.36 21.44 -3.80
N LYS A 128 -18.35 20.90 -4.51
CA LYS A 128 -18.24 21.04 -5.96
C LYS A 128 -19.02 19.96 -6.74
N SER A 129 -19.60 18.98 -6.06
CA SER A 129 -20.40 17.90 -6.64
C SER A 129 -21.90 18.05 -6.41
N GLU A 130 -22.34 19.15 -5.77
CA GLU A 130 -23.70 19.70 -5.87
C GLU A 130 -23.72 20.74 -6.99
#